data_AF-A0A2M8F5K7-F1
#
_entry.id   AF-A0A2M8F5K7-F1
#
_cell.length_a   1.000
_cell.length_b   1.000
_cell.length_c   1.000
_cell.angle_alpha   90.00
_cell.angle_beta   90.00
_cell.angle_gamma   90.00
#
_symmetry.space_group_name_H-M   'P 1'
#
loop_
_entity.id
_entity.type
_entity.pdbx_description
1 polymer ?
#
loop_
_entity_poly.entity_id
_entity_poly.type
_entity_poly.pdbx_seq_one_letter_code
_entity_poly.pdbx_strand_id
1 'polypeptide(L)'
;MTLDEQYQKVIGDQRAYLLQLQKDFNVVCENAKVKAREKLQRIPKEDSESRTTVLKEQKESLDKALGTLKQAVSDSTRKTMKELESIVRQKEEKILQELEDELATL
;
A
#
# COMPACT_ATOMS: atom_id res chain seq x y z
N MET A 1 5.20 -26.07 3.69
CA MET A 1 5.62 -24.91 2.89
C MET A 1 7.06 -24.60 3.24
N THR A 2 7.96 -24.61 2.25
CA THR A 2 9.39 -24.32 2.44
C THR A 2 9.61 -22.84 2.80
N LEU A 3 10.81 -22.48 3.28
CA LEU A 3 11.16 -21.08 3.56
C LEU A 3 11.12 -20.21 2.30
N ASP A 4 11.52 -20.77 1.15
CA ASP A 4 11.45 -20.07 -0.13
C ASP A 4 9.99 -19.87 -0.58
N GLU A 5 9.12 -20.86 -0.39
CA GLU A 5 7.67 -20.71 -0.65
C GLU A 5 7.03 -19.66 0.27
N GLN A 6 7.44 -19.62 1.55
CA GLN A 6 6.99 -18.60 2.49
C GLN A 6 7.43 -17.20 2.05
N TYR A 7 8.69 -17.04 1.65
CA TYR A 7 9.23 -15.78 1.14
C TYR A 7 8.43 -15.29 -0.07
N GLN A 8 8.23 -16.16 -1.07
CA GLN A 8 7.47 -15.82 -2.27
C GLN A 8 6.01 -15.48 -1.94
N LYS A 9 5.40 -16.18 -0.99
CA LYS A 9 4.05 -15.88 -0.52
C LYS A 9 3.96 -14.50 0.10
N VAL A 10 4.88 -14.13 1.01
CA VAL A 10 4.90 -12.81 1.67
C VAL A 10 5.03 -11.69 0.65
N ILE A 11 5.91 -11.84 -0.35
CA ILE A 11 6.05 -10.87 -1.45
C ILE A 11 4.79 -10.80 -2.31
N GLY A 12 4.19 -11.96 -2.64
CA GLY A 12 2.96 -12.06 -3.41
C GLY A 12 1.78 -11.38 -2.72
N ASP A 13 1.60 -11.65 -1.42
CA ASP A 13 0.57 -11.05 -0.59
C ASP A 13 0.75 -9.53 -0.47
N GLN A 14 2.00 -9.06 -0.27
CA GLN A 14 2.28 -7.62 -0.23
C GLN A 14 1.96 -6.95 -1.57
N ARG A 15 2.35 -7.56 -2.69
CA ARG A 15 2.03 -7.03 -4.03
C ARG A 15 0.51 -6.94 -4.24
N ALA A 16 -0.23 -7.98 -3.89
CA ALA A 16 -1.69 -8.00 -4.00
C ALA A 16 -2.33 -6.89 -3.16
N TYR A 17 -1.86 -6.72 -1.91
CA TYR A 17 -2.34 -5.67 -1.03
C TYR A 17 -2.05 -4.26 -1.57
N LEU A 18 -0.84 -4.00 -2.07
CA LEU A 18 -0.50 -2.70 -2.68
C LEU A 18 -1.36 -2.38 -3.91
N LEU A 19 -1.64 -3.37 -4.76
CA LEU A 19 -2.54 -3.21 -5.90
C LEU A 19 -3.97 -2.91 -5.45
N GLN A 20 -4.43 -3.55 -4.38
CA GLN A 20 -5.75 -3.27 -3.81
C GLN A 20 -5.83 -1.83 -3.27
N LEU A 21 -4.82 -1.38 -2.52
CA LEU A 21 -4.73 0.01 -2.05
C LEU A 21 -4.75 1.03 -3.20
N GLN A 22 -4.02 0.74 -4.28
CA GLN A 22 -4.04 1.59 -5.47
C GLN A 22 -5.44 1.66 -6.10
N LYS A 23 -6.11 0.51 -6.22
CA LYS A 23 -7.47 0.43 -6.76
C LYS A 23 -8.46 1.24 -5.92
N ASP A 24 -8.39 1.11 -4.59
CA ASP A 24 -9.27 1.84 -3.68
C ASP A 24 -9.03 3.35 -3.74
N PHE A 25 -7.76 3.77 -3.83
CA PHE A 25 -7.43 5.18 -4.03
C PHE A 25 -7.95 5.73 -5.36
N ASN A 26 -7.84 4.96 -6.45
CA ASN A 26 -8.37 5.35 -7.76
C ASN A 26 -9.90 5.55 -7.72
N VAL A 27 -10.63 4.72 -6.98
CA VAL A 27 -12.07 4.89 -6.77
C VAL A 27 -12.37 6.22 -6.06
N VAL A 28 -11.59 6.58 -5.05
CA VAL A 28 -11.73 7.89 -4.37
C VAL A 28 -11.47 9.04 -5.33
N CYS A 29 -10.44 8.95 -6.17
CA CYS A 29 -10.11 9.95 -7.19
C CYS A 29 -11.25 10.16 -8.20
N GLU A 30 -11.79 9.07 -8.76
CA GLU A 30 -12.91 9.17 -9.71
C GLU A 30 -14.17 9.71 -9.02
N ASN A 31 -14.45 9.30 -7.78
CA ASN A 31 -15.58 9.85 -7.02
C ASN A 31 -15.43 11.36 -6.77
N ALA A 32 -14.24 11.84 -6.41
CA ALA A 32 -13.97 13.27 -6.22
C ALA A 32 -14.18 14.05 -7.52
N LYS A 33 -13.74 13.50 -8.65
CA LYS A 33 -13.92 14.08 -9.99
C LYS A 33 -15.39 14.15 -10.41
N VAL A 34 -16.16 13.09 -10.18
CA VAL A 34 -17.60 13.05 -10.45
C VAL A 34 -18.33 14.10 -9.59
N LYS A 35 -18.07 14.12 -8.28
CA LYS A 35 -18.66 15.10 -7.35
C LYS A 35 -18.29 16.54 -7.72
N ALA A 36 -17.03 16.80 -8.09
CA ALA A 36 -16.61 18.11 -8.57
C ALA A 36 -17.44 18.54 -9.78
N ARG A 37 -17.57 17.65 -10.78
CA ARG A 37 -18.31 17.92 -12.00
C ARG A 37 -19.78 18.23 -11.71
N GLU A 38 -20.45 17.41 -10.89
CA GLU A 38 -21.85 17.59 -10.52
C GLU A 38 -22.09 18.92 -9.80
N LYS A 39 -21.23 19.28 -8.83
CA LYS A 39 -21.32 20.56 -8.12
C LYS A 39 -21.05 21.74 -9.05
N LEU A 40 -20.01 21.67 -9.87
CA LEU A 40 -19.62 22.75 -10.79
C LEU A 40 -20.61 22.97 -11.93
N GLN A 41 -21.42 21.98 -12.31
CA GLN A 41 -22.49 22.14 -13.31
C GLN A 41 -23.65 23.00 -12.79
N ARG A 42 -23.84 23.06 -11.47
CA ARG A 42 -24.91 23.84 -10.82
C ARG A 42 -24.51 25.28 -10.52
N ILE A 43 -23.24 25.62 -10.72
CA ILE A 43 -22.67 26.94 -10.42
C ILE A 43 -22.39 27.67 -11.75
N PRO A 44 -22.87 28.90 -11.94
CA PRO A 44 -22.54 29.73 -13.10
C PRO A 44 -21.03 29.80 -13.35
N LYS A 45 -20.61 29.93 -14.61
CA LYS A 45 -19.17 29.92 -14.94
C LYS A 45 -18.44 31.16 -14.42
N GLU A 46 -19.19 32.24 -14.27
CA GLU A 46 -18.75 33.57 -13.85
C GLU A 46 -18.55 33.64 -12.33
N ASP A 47 -19.22 32.77 -11.57
CA ASP A 47 -19.06 32.64 -10.12
C ASP A 47 -17.78 31.84 -9.78
N SER A 48 -16.65 32.52 -9.95
CA SER A 48 -15.32 31.93 -9.73
C SER A 48 -15.07 31.54 -8.27
N GLU A 49 -15.68 32.23 -7.31
CA GLU A 49 -15.49 32.00 -5.88
C GLU A 49 -16.15 30.69 -5.43
N SER A 50 -17.42 30.48 -5.79
CA SER A 50 -18.13 29.22 -5.48
C SER A 50 -17.47 28.03 -6.17
N ARG A 51 -17.01 28.20 -7.43
CA ARG A 51 -16.29 27.15 -8.16
C ARG A 51 -14.95 26.80 -7.51
N THR A 52 -14.21 27.81 -7.05
CA THR A 52 -12.95 27.62 -6.32
C THR A 52 -13.17 26.87 -5.01
N THR A 53 -14.24 27.20 -4.29
CA THR A 53 -14.62 26.51 -3.05
C THR A 53 -14.86 25.01 -3.27
N VAL A 54 -15.64 24.65 -4.32
CA VAL A 54 -15.87 23.24 -4.67
C VAL A 54 -14.57 22.50 -4.98
N LEU A 55 -13.66 23.11 -5.74
CA LEU A 55 -12.38 22.50 -6.08
C LEU A 55 -11.49 22.33 -4.83
N LYS A 56 -11.50 23.31 -3.92
CA LYS A 56 -10.76 23.24 -2.65
C LYS A 56 -11.27 22.11 -1.77
N GLU A 57 -12.59 21.96 -1.63
CA GLU A 57 -13.19 20.84 -0.89
C GLU A 57 -12.77 19.48 -1.46
N GLN A 58 -12.78 19.33 -2.79
CA GLN A 58 -12.35 18.07 -3.41
C GLN A 58 -10.85 17.83 -3.22
N LYS A 59 -10.03 18.89 -3.30
CA LYS A 59 -8.60 18.80 -3.01
C LYS A 59 -8.34 18.33 -1.58
N GLU A 60 -8.99 18.92 -0.58
CA GLU A 60 -8.83 18.53 0.82
C GLU A 60 -9.24 17.06 1.05
N SER A 61 -10.31 16.61 0.40
CA SER A 61 -10.72 15.20 0.44
C SER A 61 -9.66 14.27 -0.18
N LEU A 62 -9.06 14.66 -1.31
CA LEU A 62 -8.02 13.89 -1.99
C LEU A 62 -6.71 13.87 -1.19
N ASP A 63 -6.32 15.00 -0.59
CA ASP A 63 -5.14 15.11 0.26
C ASP A 63 -5.28 14.19 1.49
N LYS A 64 -6.47 14.13 2.08
CA LYS A 64 -6.76 13.23 3.20
C LYS A 64 -6.67 11.76 2.78
N ALA A 65 -7.26 11.41 1.64
CA ALA A 65 -7.18 10.06 1.09
C ALA A 65 -5.74 9.65 0.73
N LEU A 66 -4.95 10.57 0.19
CA LEU A 66 -3.53 10.35 -0.09
C LEU A 66 -2.73 10.14 1.19
N GLY A 67 -3.03 10.90 2.25
CA GLY A 67 -2.47 10.69 3.58
C GLY A 67 -2.73 9.28 4.10
N THR A 68 -3.98 8.82 4.03
CA THR A 68 -4.36 7.45 4.41
C THR A 68 -3.63 6.39 3.58
N LEU A 69 -3.55 6.57 2.25
CA LEU A 69 -2.83 5.65 1.37
C LEU A 69 -1.34 5.55 1.76
N LYS A 70 -0.67 6.69 1.95
CA LYS A 70 0.75 6.74 2.35
C LYS A 70 1.00 5.99 3.66
N GLN A 71 0.12 6.20 4.64
CA GLN A 71 0.23 5.51 5.93
C GLN A 71 0.05 3.99 5.76
N ALA A 72 -1.00 3.56 5.05
CA ALA A 72 -1.24 2.13 4.80
C ALA A 72 -0.09 1.45 4.03
N VAL A 73 0.51 2.13 3.05
CA VAL A 73 1.69 1.64 2.33
C VAL A 73 2.89 1.54 3.27
N SER A 74 3.13 2.53 4.12
CA SER A 74 4.24 2.52 5.07
C SER A 74 4.10 1.39 6.09
N ASP A 75 2.92 1.25 6.68
CA ASP A 75 2.63 0.23 7.70
C ASP A 75 2.73 -1.18 7.11
N SER A 76 2.16 -1.41 5.93
CA SER A 76 2.26 -2.72 5.25
C SER A 76 3.69 -3.05 4.87
N THR A 77 4.44 -2.10 4.31
CA THR A 77 5.85 -2.31 3.96
C THR A 77 6.68 -2.69 5.19
N ARG A 78 6.49 -1.98 6.31
CA ARG A 78 7.17 -2.29 7.57
C ARG A 78 6.81 -3.68 8.08
N LYS A 79 5.54 -4.07 8.01
CA LYS A 79 5.09 -5.41 8.40
C LYS A 79 5.73 -6.49 7.53
N THR A 80 5.66 -6.33 6.20
CA THR A 80 6.29 -7.24 5.23
C THR A 80 7.79 -7.38 5.48
N MET A 81 8.50 -6.27 5.70
CA MET A 81 9.94 -6.33 5.99
C MET A 81 10.25 -7.18 7.22
N LYS A 82 9.51 -7.02 8.31
CA LYS A 82 9.68 -7.85 9.53
C LYS A 82 9.43 -9.33 9.26
N GLU A 83 8.42 -9.66 8.47
CA GLU A 83 8.12 -11.05 8.10
C GLU A 83 9.25 -11.64 7.25
N LEU A 84 9.75 -10.90 6.26
CA LEU A 84 10.87 -11.33 5.42
C LEU A 84 12.16 -11.49 6.21
N GLU A 85 12.48 -10.56 7.12
CA GLU A 85 13.64 -10.65 8.02
C GLU A 85 13.57 -11.91 8.89
N SER A 86 12.39 -12.26 9.41
CA SER A 86 12.20 -13.49 10.18
C SER A 86 12.46 -14.74 9.33
N ILE A 87 11.99 -14.76 8.08
CA ILE A 87 12.20 -15.90 7.17
C ILE A 87 13.69 -16.05 6.84
N VAL A 88 14.38 -14.93 6.58
CA VAL A 88 15.83 -14.94 6.28
C VAL A 88 16.62 -15.48 7.48
N ARG A 89 16.32 -15.01 8.70
CA ARG A 89 16.98 -15.53 9.91
C ARG A 89 16.78 -17.03 10.09
N GLN A 90 15.56 -17.53 9.90
CA GLN A 90 15.29 -18.98 9.96
C GLN A 90 16.07 -19.76 8.91
N LYS A 91 16.27 -19.17 7.72
CA LYS A 91 17.07 -19.78 6.66
C LYS A 91 18.56 -19.84 7.04
N GLU A 92 19.09 -18.77 7.62
CA GLU A 92 20.47 -18.72 8.13
C GLU A 92 20.69 -19.73 9.26
N GLU A 93 19.78 -19.81 10.23
CA GLU A 93 19.83 -20.79 11.33
C GLU A 93 19.82 -22.23 10.80
N LYS A 94 18.98 -22.54 9.80
CA LYS A 94 18.93 -23.87 9.19
C LYS A 94 20.24 -24.22 8.47
N ILE A 95 20.85 -23.27 7.78
CA ILE A 95 22.15 -23.45 7.12
C ILE A 95 23.25 -23.71 8.16
N LEU A 96 23.26 -22.96 9.27
CA LEU A 96 24.23 -23.17 10.34
C LEU A 96 24.09 -24.56 10.97
N GLN A 97 22.85 -25.00 11.24
CA GLN A 97 22.57 -26.32 11.76
C GLN A 97 23.07 -27.43 10.82
N GLU A 98 22.81 -27.30 9.51
CA GLU A 98 23.27 -28.25 8.50
C GLU A 98 24.82 -28.33 8.45
N LEU A 99 25.51 -27.18 8.54
CA LEU A 99 26.97 -27.13 8.60
C LEU A 99 27.54 -27.76 9.89
N GLU A 100 26.89 -27.55 11.03
CA GLU A 100 27.28 -28.17 12.31
C GLU A 100 27.14 -29.69 12.26
N ASP A 101 26.04 -30.19 11.68
CA ASP A 101 25.81 -31.63 11.50
C ASP A 101 26.85 -32.26 10.56
N GLU A 102 27.18 -31.59 9.45
CA GLU A 102 28.24 -32.03 8.53
C GLU A 102 29.61 -32.12 9.24
N LEU A 103 29.97 -31.09 10.01
CA LEU A 103 31.22 -31.06 10.78
C LEU A 103 31.28 -32.15 11.86
N ALA A 104 30.16 -32.48 12.49
CA ALA A 104 30.11 -33.53 13.51
C ALA A 104 30.28 -34.95 12.95
N THR A 105 30.11 -35.12 11.63
CA THR A 105 30.25 -36.40 10.93
C THR A 105 31.59 -36.59 10.21
N LEU A 106 32.49 -35.59 10.28
CA LEU A 106 33.87 -35.63 9.79
C LEU A 106 34.84 -36.12 10.86
#